data_AF-A0AA85FZM9-F1
#
_entry.id   AF-A0AA85FZM9-F1
#
_cell.length_a   1.000
_cell.length_b   1.000
_cell.length_c   1.000
_cell.angle_alpha   90.00
_cell.angle_beta   90.00
_cell.angle_gamma   90.00
#
_symmetry.space_group_name_H-M   'P 1'
#
loop_
_entity.id
_entity.type
_entity.pdbx_description
1 polymer ?
#
loop_
_entity_poly.entity_id
_entity_poly.type
_entity_poly.pdbx_seq_one_letter_code
_entity_poly.pdbx_strand_id
1 'polypeptide(L)'
;MVSITFESVRKYNEKKTRDDVMKKTNRPETSDWSSTIGKPYIYICNISWLPTYITDMIINLLIRTVFILTICNIVQSTSFCGSPPSVKLDHTIPLHPDNVERRDTAPRSLKFYTHFTPNFYQLPDYHKVLKFAEHAIKFWEEALTVKKPGSQKQLAKRYCESGYYYQVHGNNSIYCRQSNCQRDVMCGRVKIPDKYVGECYQEHNHRLYRYYNNGSGIPSAGYVLLVDAINTKSCSGSTAAHASSCLMDEETDRPILGYVNVCPGKMKTEYPEDRNARGIFLHEIGHALGFSSSNFPFMRFPNGTARTPRDATHKPIYKDPHGHYLPR
;
A
#
# COMPACT_ATOMS: atom_id res chain seq x y z
N MET A 1 3.16 0.08 18.31
CA MET A 1 1.78 -0.22 17.83
C MET A 1 1.23 0.95 17.02
N VAL A 2 0.57 0.64 15.90
CA VAL A 2 -0.19 1.61 15.10
C VAL A 2 -1.70 1.37 15.33
N SER A 3 -2.48 2.45 15.43
CA SER A 3 -3.94 2.44 15.54
C SER A 3 -4.53 3.09 14.31
N ILE A 4 -5.57 2.48 13.75
CA ILE A 4 -6.34 3.11 12.67
C ILE A 4 -7.25 4.17 13.27
N THR A 5 -7.22 5.39 12.76
CA THR A 5 -8.19 6.44 13.09
C THR A 5 -9.42 6.24 12.21
N PHE A 6 -10.53 5.79 12.81
CA PHE A 6 -11.78 5.53 12.09
C PHE A 6 -12.38 6.80 11.43
N GLU A 7 -12.00 7.99 11.90
CA GLU A 7 -12.38 9.29 11.32
C GLU A 7 -11.91 9.45 9.86
N SER A 8 -10.72 8.93 9.51
CA SER A 8 -10.13 9.08 8.17
C SER A 8 -10.83 8.18 7.14
N VAL A 9 -11.24 6.98 7.56
CA VAL A 9 -12.05 6.06 6.74
C VAL A 9 -13.44 6.64 6.51
N ARG A 10 -14.03 7.31 7.52
CA ARG A 10 -15.34 7.96 7.41
C ARG A 10 -15.29 9.22 6.53
N LYS A 11 -14.25 10.07 6.64
CA LYS A 11 -14.07 11.26 5.79
C LYS A 11 -13.83 10.95 4.32
N TYR A 12 -13.17 9.83 4.00
CA TYR A 12 -13.09 9.34 2.61
C TYR A 12 -14.49 9.05 2.03
N ASN A 13 -15.39 8.51 2.86
CA ASN A 13 -16.77 8.22 2.46
C ASN A 13 -17.67 9.48 2.42
N GLU A 14 -17.46 10.46 3.30
CA GLU A 14 -18.28 11.68 3.39
C GLU A 14 -17.91 12.78 2.37
N LYS A 15 -16.64 12.86 1.94
CA LYS A 15 -16.25 13.83 0.90
C LYS A 15 -16.84 13.49 -0.47
N LYS A 16 -17.14 12.21 -0.70
CA LYS A 16 -17.81 11.68 -1.90
C LYS A 16 -19.23 12.23 -2.07
N THR A 17 -19.96 12.52 -0.99
CA THR A 17 -21.39 12.92 -1.05
C THR A 17 -21.63 14.39 -1.38
N ARG A 18 -20.63 15.28 -1.23
CA ARG A 18 -20.80 16.74 -1.45
C ARG A 18 -20.48 17.20 -2.87
N ASP A 19 -19.53 16.54 -3.55
CA ASP A 19 -19.04 16.99 -4.85
C ASP A 19 -19.96 16.57 -6.03
N ASP A 20 -20.83 15.57 -5.83
CA ASP A 20 -21.74 15.04 -6.86
C ASP A 20 -22.98 15.94 -7.13
N VAL A 21 -23.32 16.85 -6.22
CA VAL A 21 -24.52 17.70 -6.35
C VAL A 21 -24.30 18.92 -7.26
N MET A 22 -23.04 19.32 -7.52
CA MET A 22 -22.73 20.61 -8.17
C MET A 22 -22.38 20.57 -9.67
N LYS A 23 -22.37 19.40 -10.35
CA LYS A 23 -21.80 19.29 -11.72
C LYS A 23 -22.71 18.90 -12.89
N LYS A 24 -24.05 18.90 -12.73
CA LYS A 24 -24.97 18.65 -13.87
C LYS A 24 -25.96 19.79 -14.11
N THR A 25 -25.44 20.92 -14.58
CA THR A 25 -26.22 21.89 -15.36
C THR A 25 -25.29 22.52 -16.39
N ASN A 26 -25.33 22.06 -17.64
CA ASN A 26 -25.35 22.92 -18.83
C ASN A 26 -25.07 22.17 -20.15
N ARG A 27 -25.94 22.48 -21.14
CA ARG A 27 -25.77 22.51 -22.61
C ARG A 27 -26.23 21.28 -23.43
N PRO A 28 -26.71 21.47 -24.69
CA PRO A 28 -27.97 22.13 -25.06
C PRO A 28 -28.84 21.29 -26.05
N GLU A 29 -30.10 21.69 -26.20
CA GLU A 29 -31.08 21.20 -27.18
C GLU A 29 -30.77 21.68 -28.62
N THR A 30 -31.11 20.85 -29.61
CA THR A 30 -31.32 21.27 -31.01
C THR A 30 -32.55 20.58 -31.61
N SER A 31 -33.16 21.28 -32.56
CA SER A 31 -34.56 21.32 -32.97
C SER A 31 -35.01 20.37 -34.09
N ASP A 32 -36.34 20.21 -34.15
CA ASP A 32 -37.21 19.78 -35.26
C ASP A 32 -36.83 20.27 -36.66
N TRP A 33 -37.20 19.51 -37.71
CA TRP A 33 -38.02 19.94 -38.88
C TRP A 33 -38.43 18.73 -39.76
N SER A 34 -39.64 18.84 -40.33
CA SER A 34 -40.43 17.87 -41.09
C SER A 34 -40.09 17.77 -42.59
N SER A 35 -40.43 16.66 -43.25
CA SER A 35 -40.77 16.61 -44.70
C SER A 35 -41.48 15.30 -45.11
N THR A 36 -42.20 15.36 -46.23
CA THR A 36 -43.39 14.57 -46.59
C THR A 36 -43.18 13.75 -47.89
N ILE A 37 -44.00 12.68 -48.06
CA ILE A 37 -44.51 12.04 -49.32
C ILE A 37 -43.63 11.02 -50.08
N GLY A 38 -44.21 9.83 -50.33
CA GLY A 38 -43.91 8.96 -51.49
C GLY A 38 -44.08 7.43 -51.29
N LYS A 39 -45.28 6.87 -51.53
CA LYS A 39 -45.55 5.43 -51.83
C LYS A 39 -45.55 5.23 -53.38
N PRO A 40 -45.70 4.02 -54.00
CA PRO A 40 -46.03 2.67 -53.48
C PRO A 40 -45.22 1.49 -54.10
N TYR A 41 -45.40 0.25 -53.61
CA TYR A 41 -45.85 -0.93 -54.39
C TYR A 41 -46.19 -2.09 -53.45
N ILE A 42 -47.14 -2.90 -53.88
CA ILE A 42 -48.02 -3.84 -53.17
C ILE A 42 -47.57 -5.29 -53.44
N TYR A 43 -47.69 -6.22 -52.48
CA TYR A 43 -48.38 -7.51 -52.66
C TYR A 43 -48.86 -8.08 -51.32
N ILE A 44 -50.00 -8.75 -51.42
CA ILE A 44 -51.01 -9.06 -50.40
C ILE A 44 -50.85 -10.52 -49.93
N CYS A 45 -51.08 -10.78 -48.65
CA CYS A 45 -51.83 -11.96 -48.19
C CYS A 45 -52.60 -11.62 -46.92
N ASN A 46 -53.87 -12.01 -46.90
CA ASN A 46 -54.92 -11.51 -46.04
C ASN A 46 -55.67 -12.72 -45.49
N ILE A 47 -55.70 -12.95 -44.17
CA ILE A 47 -56.73 -13.79 -43.49
C ILE A 47 -57.02 -13.23 -42.07
N SER A 48 -58.18 -12.55 -42.00
CA SER A 48 -59.23 -12.45 -40.94
C SER A 48 -58.95 -12.25 -39.42
N TRP A 49 -59.31 -11.04 -38.96
CA TRP A 49 -60.21 -10.60 -37.86
C TRP A 49 -60.24 -11.23 -36.43
N LEU A 50 -59.83 -10.37 -35.46
CA LEU A 50 -60.30 -10.04 -34.08
C LEU A 50 -60.03 -10.97 -32.85
N PRO A 51 -59.99 -10.42 -31.61
CA PRO A 51 -59.81 -9.02 -31.17
C PRO A 51 -58.54 -8.80 -30.33
N THR A 52 -57.83 -7.75 -30.70
CA THR A 52 -56.86 -7.01 -29.90
C THR A 52 -57.53 -6.47 -28.64
N TYR A 53 -56.93 -6.68 -27.46
CA TYR A 53 -56.82 -5.72 -26.35
C TYR A 53 -56.26 -6.34 -25.06
N ILE A 54 -56.28 -7.67 -24.89
CA ILE A 54 -55.81 -8.33 -23.65
C ILE A 54 -54.35 -8.81 -23.77
N THR A 55 -53.91 -9.20 -24.95
CA THR A 55 -52.54 -9.68 -25.20
C THR A 55 -51.50 -8.56 -25.15
N ASP A 56 -51.82 -7.37 -25.64
CA ASP A 56 -50.91 -6.22 -25.65
C ASP A 56 -50.69 -5.65 -24.25
N MET A 57 -51.67 -5.77 -23.35
CA MET A 57 -51.53 -5.29 -21.97
C MET A 57 -50.59 -6.19 -21.16
N ILE A 58 -50.68 -7.51 -21.36
CA ILE A 58 -49.82 -8.50 -20.70
C ILE A 58 -48.40 -8.43 -21.24
N ILE A 59 -48.23 -8.27 -22.56
CA ILE A 59 -46.92 -8.13 -23.19
C ILE A 59 -46.24 -6.83 -22.75
N ASN A 60 -46.96 -5.70 -22.68
CA ASN A 60 -46.39 -4.45 -22.18
C ASN A 60 -46.05 -4.51 -20.68
N LEU A 61 -46.82 -5.23 -19.87
CA LEU A 61 -46.52 -5.41 -18.45
C LEU A 61 -45.26 -6.26 -18.26
N LEU A 62 -45.13 -7.35 -19.03
CA LEU A 62 -43.95 -8.21 -19.03
C LEU A 62 -42.69 -7.48 -19.51
N ILE A 63 -42.78 -6.71 -20.61
CA ILE A 63 -41.67 -5.90 -21.13
C ILE A 63 -41.25 -4.84 -20.10
N ARG A 64 -42.19 -4.17 -19.43
CA ARG A 64 -41.89 -3.19 -18.37
C ARG A 64 -41.24 -3.85 -17.16
N THR A 65 -41.70 -5.02 -16.72
CA THR A 65 -41.06 -5.74 -15.60
C THR A 65 -39.66 -6.23 -15.95
N VAL A 66 -39.42 -6.70 -17.18
CA VAL A 66 -38.09 -7.12 -17.65
C VAL A 66 -37.16 -5.92 -17.78
N PHE A 67 -37.64 -4.77 -18.27
CA PHE A 67 -36.87 -3.52 -18.31
C PHE A 67 -36.54 -2.99 -16.91
N ILE A 68 -37.49 -3.01 -15.97
CA ILE A 68 -37.25 -2.56 -14.58
C ILE A 68 -36.25 -3.50 -13.88
N LEU A 69 -36.33 -4.82 -14.09
CA LEU A 69 -35.38 -5.78 -13.52
C LEU A 69 -33.99 -5.70 -14.16
N THR A 70 -33.88 -5.40 -15.46
CA THR A 70 -32.57 -5.16 -16.11
C THR A 70 -31.95 -3.83 -15.69
N ILE A 71 -32.74 -2.77 -15.52
CA ILE A 71 -32.25 -1.49 -14.98
C ILE A 71 -31.84 -1.64 -13.51
N CYS A 72 -32.58 -2.40 -12.69
CA CYS A 72 -32.19 -2.69 -11.29
C CYS A 72 -30.89 -3.50 -11.20
N ASN A 73 -30.61 -4.40 -12.14
CA ASN A 73 -29.34 -5.15 -12.18
C ASN A 73 -28.16 -4.31 -12.70
N ILE A 74 -28.40 -3.32 -13.58
CA ILE A 74 -27.35 -2.40 -14.07
C ILE A 74 -26.92 -1.39 -12.98
N VAL A 75 -27.79 -1.07 -12.01
CA VAL A 75 -27.46 -0.17 -10.89
C VAL A 75 -26.49 -0.80 -9.86
N GLN A 76 -26.18 -2.10 -9.95
CA GLN A 76 -25.15 -2.74 -9.10
C GLN A 76 -23.76 -2.85 -9.73
N SER A 77 -23.51 -2.32 -10.93
CA SER A 77 -22.22 -2.57 -11.60
C SER A 77 -21.66 -1.40 -12.41
N THR A 78 -21.75 -0.15 -11.94
CA THR A 78 -20.89 0.92 -12.48
C THR A 78 -20.61 2.00 -11.42
N SER A 79 -19.37 2.10 -10.94
CA SER A 79 -18.89 3.31 -10.25
C SER A 79 -17.77 3.95 -11.07
N PHE A 80 -18.19 4.60 -12.15
CA PHE A 80 -17.44 5.64 -12.85
C PHE A 80 -17.45 6.90 -11.97
N CYS A 81 -16.33 7.58 -11.73
CA CYS A 81 -16.31 9.01 -11.34
C CYS A 81 -14.92 9.66 -11.57
N GLY A 82 -14.93 10.88 -12.12
CA GLY A 82 -13.83 11.52 -12.85
C GLY A 82 -12.86 12.44 -12.09
N SER A 83 -11.97 13.06 -12.86
CA SER A 83 -10.77 13.80 -12.45
C SER A 83 -10.99 15.26 -12.05
N PRO A 84 -10.16 15.82 -11.13
CA PRO A 84 -9.89 17.26 -11.01
C PRO A 84 -8.48 17.64 -11.54
N PRO A 85 -8.19 18.94 -11.75
CA PRO A 85 -7.19 19.39 -12.72
C PRO A 85 -5.74 19.36 -12.21
N SER A 86 -4.84 19.37 -13.19
CA SER A 86 -3.39 19.30 -13.06
C SER A 86 -2.77 20.55 -12.43
N VAL A 87 -1.93 20.36 -11.42
CA VAL A 87 -0.98 21.37 -10.96
C VAL A 87 0.43 20.87 -11.27
N LYS A 88 1.21 21.68 -12.01
CA LYS A 88 2.64 21.47 -12.26
C LYS A 88 3.41 21.67 -10.97
N LEU A 89 4.34 20.76 -10.65
CA LEU A 89 5.39 21.03 -9.68
C LEU A 89 6.70 20.36 -10.08
N ASP A 90 7.74 21.15 -9.91
CA ASP A 90 9.13 21.00 -10.35
C ASP A 90 9.93 20.07 -9.42
N HIS A 91 11.10 19.65 -9.89
CA HIS A 91 11.81 18.43 -9.49
C HIS A 91 12.38 18.36 -8.06
N THR A 92 12.28 17.15 -7.49
CA THR A 92 13.04 16.54 -6.37
C THR A 92 13.12 17.33 -5.06
N ILE A 93 12.25 16.96 -4.10
CA ILE A 93 12.35 17.38 -2.69
C ILE A 93 12.17 16.14 -1.79
N PRO A 94 13.10 15.83 -0.88
CA PRO A 94 12.81 14.91 0.22
C PRO A 94 11.65 15.49 1.03
N LEU A 95 10.53 14.76 1.10
CA LEU A 95 9.25 15.25 1.63
C LEU A 95 9.27 15.70 3.11
N HIS A 96 10.37 15.56 3.84
CA HIS A 96 10.52 16.11 5.19
C HIS A 96 11.96 16.59 5.48
N PRO A 97 12.14 17.76 6.13
CA PRO A 97 13.44 18.22 6.59
C PRO A 97 13.99 17.27 7.69
N ASP A 98 15.31 17.03 7.64
CA ASP A 98 16.07 16.25 8.64
C ASP A 98 16.14 17.02 9.98
N ASN A 99 15.02 17.12 10.69
CA ASN A 99 15.01 17.57 12.07
C ASN A 99 15.16 16.37 13.00
N VAL A 100 16.20 16.38 13.83
CA VAL A 100 16.39 15.43 14.93
C VAL A 100 15.20 15.54 15.87
N GLU A 101 14.22 14.66 15.70
CA GLU A 101 12.96 14.70 16.44
C GLU A 101 13.23 14.36 17.92
N ARG A 102 12.89 15.27 18.84
CA ARG A 102 12.98 15.01 20.28
C ARG A 102 11.99 13.90 20.67
N ARG A 103 12.46 12.96 21.51
CA ARG A 103 11.66 11.86 22.07
C ARG A 103 10.44 12.43 22.79
N ASP A 104 9.26 12.21 22.22
CA ASP A 104 7.99 12.59 22.79
C ASP A 104 7.08 11.36 22.75
N THR A 105 6.45 11.06 23.89
CA THR A 105 5.66 9.85 24.10
C THR A 105 4.20 10.00 23.68
N ALA A 106 3.80 11.18 23.22
CA ALA A 106 2.44 11.44 22.74
C ALA A 106 2.13 10.63 21.46
N PRO A 107 0.90 10.13 21.28
CA PRO A 107 0.48 9.54 20.02
C PRO A 107 0.64 10.54 18.88
N ARG A 108 1.30 10.11 17.79
CA ARG A 108 1.55 10.92 16.60
C ARG A 108 1.08 10.19 15.36
N SER A 109 0.64 10.93 14.34
CA SER A 109 0.40 10.36 13.02
C SER A 109 1.66 9.65 12.53
N LEU A 110 1.47 8.50 11.87
CA LEU A 110 2.57 7.78 11.24
C LEU A 110 3.24 8.68 10.21
N LYS A 111 4.59 8.69 10.19
CA LYS A 111 5.36 9.42 9.19
C LYS A 111 6.25 8.51 8.36
N PHE A 112 6.10 8.58 7.04
CA PHE A 112 6.91 7.80 6.11
C PHE A 112 8.20 8.55 5.76
N TYR A 113 9.30 7.81 5.82
CA TYR A 113 10.60 8.19 5.29
C TYR A 113 10.89 7.30 4.09
N THR A 114 10.40 7.72 2.93
CA THR A 114 10.43 6.91 1.71
C THR A 114 11.74 7.10 0.94
N HIS A 115 12.30 6.00 0.45
CA HIS A 115 13.51 5.98 -0.38
C HIS A 115 13.23 5.23 -1.67
N PHE A 116 13.14 5.96 -2.78
CA PHE A 116 13.03 5.37 -4.12
C PHE A 116 14.42 5.07 -4.67
N THR A 117 14.64 3.86 -5.16
CA THR A 117 15.93 3.44 -5.71
C THR A 117 16.18 4.01 -7.11
N PRO A 118 17.43 4.00 -7.60
CA PRO A 118 17.72 4.32 -9.00
C PRO A 118 16.94 3.45 -10.01
N ASN A 119 16.72 2.17 -9.71
CA ASN A 119 15.97 1.28 -10.62
C ASN A 119 14.50 1.71 -10.74
N PHE A 120 13.91 2.23 -9.66
CA PHE A 120 12.55 2.78 -9.72
C PHE A 120 12.44 3.92 -10.74
N TYR A 121 13.41 4.84 -10.74
CA TYR A 121 13.44 5.96 -11.68
C TYR A 121 13.73 5.56 -13.14
N GLN A 122 14.18 4.33 -13.38
CA GLN A 122 14.37 3.78 -14.73
C GLN A 122 13.09 3.19 -15.34
N LEU A 123 11.97 3.14 -14.59
CA LEU A 123 10.70 2.70 -15.13
C LEU A 123 10.21 3.68 -16.24
N PRO A 124 9.69 3.18 -17.38
CA PRO A 124 9.23 4.04 -18.48
C PRO A 124 8.19 5.09 -18.06
N ASP A 125 7.30 4.75 -17.12
CA ASP A 125 6.26 5.65 -16.60
C ASP A 125 6.51 6.03 -15.12
N TYR A 126 7.76 6.10 -14.67
CA TYR A 126 8.07 6.27 -13.25
C TYR A 126 7.35 7.47 -12.60
N HIS A 127 7.15 8.58 -13.32
CA HIS A 127 6.42 9.75 -12.81
C HIS A 127 4.98 9.43 -12.41
N LYS A 128 4.28 8.58 -13.17
CA LYS A 128 2.91 8.16 -12.86
C LYS A 128 2.92 7.18 -11.68
N VAL A 129 3.83 6.20 -11.72
CA VAL A 129 4.01 5.20 -10.66
C VAL A 129 4.36 5.86 -9.32
N LEU A 130 5.21 6.89 -9.34
CA LEU A 130 5.57 7.72 -8.19
C LEU A 130 4.33 8.38 -7.59
N LYS A 131 3.49 9.02 -8.40
CA LYS A 131 2.24 9.64 -7.93
C LYS A 131 1.29 8.63 -7.30
N PHE A 132 1.22 7.40 -7.82
CA PHE A 132 0.42 6.35 -7.22
C PHE A 132 0.96 5.92 -5.86
N ALA A 133 2.29 5.77 -5.73
CA ALA A 133 2.95 5.47 -4.46
C ALA A 133 2.72 6.59 -3.43
N GLU A 134 2.94 7.85 -3.82
CA GLU A 134 2.73 9.03 -2.95
C GLU A 134 1.29 9.13 -2.45
N HIS A 135 0.31 8.84 -3.32
CA HIS A 135 -1.09 8.79 -2.92
C HIS A 135 -1.32 7.75 -1.82
N ALA A 136 -0.80 6.54 -1.99
CA ALA A 136 -0.96 5.46 -1.02
C ALA A 136 -0.22 5.74 0.29
N ILE A 137 0.98 6.32 0.23
CA ILE A 137 1.75 6.77 1.40
C ILE A 137 0.92 7.76 2.22
N LYS A 138 0.40 8.80 1.55
CA LYS A 138 -0.41 9.83 2.21
C LYS A 138 -1.67 9.25 2.85
N PHE A 139 -2.36 8.34 2.17
CA PHE A 139 -3.50 7.65 2.75
C PHE A 139 -3.13 6.95 4.07
N TRP A 140 -2.02 6.22 4.08
CA TRP A 140 -1.59 5.51 5.28
C TRP A 140 -1.14 6.47 6.41
N GLU A 141 -0.47 7.58 6.10
CA GLU A 141 -0.16 8.62 7.10
C GLU A 141 -1.42 9.20 7.76
N GLU A 142 -2.48 9.42 6.97
CA GLU A 142 -3.76 9.95 7.44
C GLU A 142 -4.59 8.91 8.19
N ALA A 143 -4.48 7.64 7.82
CA ALA A 143 -5.24 6.54 8.41
C ALA A 143 -4.63 6.03 9.72
N LEU A 144 -3.34 6.24 9.96
CA LEU A 144 -2.59 5.54 10.99
C LEU A 144 -1.94 6.49 12.01
N THR A 145 -2.15 6.18 13.29
CA THR A 145 -1.51 6.86 14.42
C THR A 145 -0.63 5.89 15.19
N VAL A 146 0.61 6.28 15.47
CA VAL A 146 1.54 5.53 16.32
C VAL A 146 1.18 5.78 17.78
N LYS A 147 0.67 4.76 18.48
CA LYS A 147 0.27 4.86 19.90
C LYS A 147 1.45 4.82 20.86
N LYS A 148 2.44 3.98 20.52
CA LYS A 148 3.67 3.81 21.28
C LYS A 148 4.83 3.82 20.28
N PRO A 149 5.61 4.90 20.24
CA PRO A 149 6.69 5.07 19.26
C PRO A 149 7.97 4.29 19.60
N GLY A 150 7.98 3.56 20.73
CA GLY A 150 9.17 2.85 21.23
C GLY A 150 10.11 3.81 21.96
N SER A 151 10.75 3.33 23.02
CA SER A 151 11.63 4.16 23.86
C SER A 151 13.07 4.23 23.33
N GLN A 152 13.47 3.23 22.54
CA GLN A 152 14.84 3.03 22.08
C GLN A 152 15.06 3.52 20.65
N LYS A 153 16.29 3.94 20.37
CA LYS A 153 16.74 4.25 19.02
C LYS A 153 16.85 2.96 18.23
N GLN A 154 15.98 2.77 17.24
CA GLN A 154 15.94 1.55 16.44
C GLN A 154 16.91 1.63 15.25
N LEU A 155 17.70 0.57 15.08
CA LEU A 155 18.70 0.42 14.02
C LEU A 155 18.61 -0.98 13.42
N ALA A 156 18.72 -1.09 12.10
CA ALA A 156 18.87 -2.38 11.44
C ALA A 156 20.24 -2.98 11.78
N LYS A 157 20.26 -4.20 12.32
CA LYS A 157 21.51 -4.88 12.71
C LYS A 157 22.38 -5.17 11.48
N ARG A 158 23.67 -4.85 11.58
CA ARG A 158 24.68 -5.18 10.57
C ARG A 158 25.36 -6.48 10.96
N TYR A 159 25.01 -7.55 10.26
CA TYR A 159 25.56 -8.88 10.50
C TYR A 159 26.89 -9.07 9.77
N CYS A 160 27.50 -10.23 9.97
CA CYS A 160 28.77 -10.61 9.36
C CYS A 160 28.55 -11.22 7.97
N GLU A 161 29.52 -11.05 7.08
CA GLU A 161 29.48 -11.64 5.73
C GLU A 161 29.37 -13.16 5.77
N SER A 162 29.95 -13.80 6.78
CA SER A 162 29.85 -15.24 7.03
C SER A 162 28.47 -15.73 7.48
N GLY A 163 27.58 -14.81 7.90
CA GLY A 163 26.32 -15.13 8.58
C GLY A 163 26.47 -15.50 10.07
N TYR A 164 27.68 -15.78 10.54
CA TYR A 164 27.96 -16.07 11.95
C TYR A 164 28.42 -14.81 12.67
N TYR A 165 27.72 -14.45 13.75
CA TYR A 165 28.00 -13.27 14.53
C TYR A 165 27.98 -13.58 16.03
N TYR A 166 28.66 -12.73 16.79
CA TYR A 166 28.77 -12.84 18.24
C TYR A 166 28.32 -11.53 18.88
N GLN A 167 27.93 -11.59 20.15
CA GLN A 167 27.54 -10.40 20.91
C GLN A 167 28.66 -10.01 21.87
N VAL A 168 28.96 -8.71 21.90
CA VAL A 168 29.87 -8.13 22.89
C VAL A 168 29.20 -8.20 24.26
N HIS A 169 29.93 -8.71 25.25
CA HIS A 169 29.44 -8.79 26.63
C HIS A 169 29.08 -7.38 27.16
N GLY A 170 27.86 -7.23 27.67
CA GLY A 170 27.41 -6.05 28.39
C GLY A 170 26.64 -5.00 27.58
N ASN A 171 26.70 -5.00 26.24
CA ASN A 171 26.00 -3.99 25.43
C ASN A 171 25.24 -4.53 24.19
N ASN A 172 25.19 -5.86 24.00
CA ASN A 172 24.52 -6.54 22.87
C ASN A 172 25.00 -6.13 21.47
N SER A 173 26.11 -5.38 21.34
CA SER A 173 26.68 -5.02 20.04
C SER A 173 27.16 -6.27 19.31
N ILE A 174 27.02 -6.28 17.99
CA ILE A 174 27.45 -7.41 17.15
C ILE A 174 28.93 -7.28 16.78
N TYR A 175 29.66 -8.39 16.85
CA TYR A 175 31.00 -8.50 16.27
C TYR A 175 31.20 -9.74 15.39
N CYS A 176 32.11 -9.60 14.43
CA CYS A 176 32.49 -10.61 13.46
C CYS A 176 33.88 -11.15 13.79
N ARG A 177 33.95 -12.44 14.12
CA ARG A 177 35.22 -13.17 14.30
C ARG A 177 35.60 -13.84 12.99
N GLN A 178 36.84 -13.64 12.53
CA GLN A 178 37.35 -14.23 11.28
C GLN A 178 36.45 -13.94 10.07
N SER A 179 35.75 -12.81 10.08
CA SER A 179 34.83 -12.38 9.04
C SER A 179 34.69 -10.86 9.09
N ASN A 180 34.28 -10.26 7.97
CA ASN A 180 34.01 -8.84 7.91
C ASN A 180 32.55 -8.55 8.26
N CYS A 181 32.32 -7.32 8.71
CA CYS A 181 31.00 -6.75 8.77
C CYS A 181 30.43 -6.62 7.35
N GLN A 182 29.16 -6.98 7.15
CA GLN A 182 28.49 -6.76 5.87
C GLN A 182 28.58 -5.28 5.48
N ARG A 183 29.07 -5.03 4.26
CA ARG A 183 29.15 -3.68 3.70
C ARG A 183 27.77 -3.03 3.54
N ASP A 184 26.82 -3.78 3.01
CA ASP A 184 25.46 -3.31 2.73
C ASP A 184 24.45 -4.17 3.51
N VAL A 185 23.57 -3.52 4.27
CA VAL A 185 22.49 -4.18 5.00
C VAL A 185 21.23 -4.10 4.16
N MET A 186 20.63 -5.26 3.89
CA MET A 186 19.57 -5.38 2.88
C MET A 186 18.20 -5.59 3.53
N CYS A 187 17.17 -5.03 2.92
CA CYS A 187 15.77 -5.31 3.17
C CYS A 187 15.15 -5.78 1.85
N GLY A 188 14.84 -7.08 1.77
CA GLY A 188 14.56 -7.72 0.49
C GLY A 188 15.78 -7.63 -0.43
N ARG A 189 15.63 -6.96 -1.57
CA ARG A 189 16.72 -6.71 -2.54
C ARG A 189 17.25 -5.27 -2.50
N VAL A 190 16.81 -4.47 -1.53
CA VAL A 190 17.14 -3.05 -1.44
C VAL A 190 18.11 -2.79 -0.31
N LYS A 191 19.17 -2.00 -0.57
CA LYS A 191 20.07 -1.53 0.48
C LYS A 191 19.32 -0.56 1.40
N ILE A 192 19.37 -0.82 2.71
CA ILE A 192 18.91 0.11 3.73
C ILE A 192 19.92 1.28 3.81
N PRO A 193 19.47 2.55 3.74
CA PRO A 193 20.35 3.69 3.91
C PRO A 193 21.13 3.62 5.23
N ASP A 194 22.45 3.89 5.19
CA ASP A 194 23.35 3.68 6.33
C ASP A 194 22.95 4.47 7.58
N LYS A 195 22.17 5.55 7.43
CA LYS A 195 21.59 6.30 8.57
C LYS A 195 20.63 5.48 9.44
N TYR A 196 20.05 4.40 8.93
CA TYR A 196 19.16 3.51 9.69
C TYR A 196 19.86 2.22 10.15
N VAL A 197 21.15 2.07 9.88
CA VAL A 197 21.90 0.84 10.12
C VAL A 197 22.79 0.98 11.36
N GLY A 198 22.89 -0.10 12.12
CA GLY A 198 23.71 -0.19 13.31
C GLY A 198 25.20 -0.34 13.02
N GLU A 199 25.97 -0.10 14.06
CA GLU A 199 27.40 -0.39 14.15
C GLU A 199 27.70 -1.89 13.96
N CYS A 200 28.97 -2.17 13.69
CA CYS A 200 29.49 -3.53 13.70
C CYS A 200 30.99 -3.51 14.01
N TYR A 201 31.42 -4.51 14.76
CA TYR A 201 32.81 -4.71 15.18
C TYR A 201 33.43 -5.90 14.44
N GLN A 202 34.73 -5.84 14.20
CA GLN A 202 35.52 -6.95 13.67
C GLN A 202 36.62 -7.32 14.65
N GLU A 203 36.81 -8.61 14.87
CA GLU A 203 37.90 -9.10 15.70
C GLU A 203 39.15 -9.33 14.85
N HIS A 204 40.23 -8.63 15.19
CA HIS A 204 41.56 -8.81 14.62
C HIS A 204 42.57 -8.98 15.75
N ASN A 205 43.38 -10.04 15.71
CA ASN A 205 44.39 -10.34 16.76
C ASN A 205 43.81 -10.29 18.19
N HIS A 206 42.64 -10.90 18.40
CA HIS A 206 41.92 -10.91 19.69
C HIS A 206 41.50 -9.54 20.23
N ARG A 207 41.44 -8.52 19.36
CA ARG A 207 40.95 -7.19 19.71
C ARG A 207 39.79 -6.82 18.81
N LEU A 208 38.76 -6.20 19.41
CA LEU A 208 37.58 -5.75 18.70
C LEU A 208 37.80 -4.34 18.16
N TYR A 209 37.59 -4.17 16.86
CA TYR A 209 37.67 -2.89 16.17
C TYR A 209 36.30 -2.51 15.64
N ARG A 210 35.81 -1.32 15.98
CA ARG A 210 34.55 -0.80 15.43
C ARG A 210 34.78 -0.37 13.98
N TYR A 211 34.18 -1.09 13.03
CA TYR A 211 34.36 -0.82 11.60
C TYR A 211 33.25 0.08 11.04
N TYR A 212 32.05 -0.02 11.59
CA TYR A 212 30.91 0.84 11.26
C TYR A 212 30.37 1.50 12.52
N ASN A 213 30.00 2.78 12.42
CA ASN A 213 29.32 3.52 13.50
C ASN A 213 27.80 3.39 13.36
N ASN A 214 27.08 3.62 14.46
CA ASN A 214 25.62 3.74 14.41
C ASN A 214 25.19 4.92 13.54
N GLY A 215 24.22 4.69 12.65
CA GLY A 215 23.49 5.75 11.97
C GLY A 215 22.62 6.58 12.90
N SER A 216 21.86 7.55 12.37
CA SER A 216 20.93 8.39 13.13
C SER A 216 19.76 7.59 13.74
N GLY A 217 19.43 6.43 13.18
CA GLY A 217 18.33 5.57 13.61
C GLY A 217 17.02 5.91 12.94
N ILE A 218 16.05 4.99 13.07
CA ILE A 218 14.69 5.20 12.59
C ILE A 218 13.96 6.10 13.60
N PRO A 219 13.32 7.19 13.16
CA PRO A 219 12.53 8.05 14.03
C PRO A 219 11.43 7.26 14.75
N SER A 220 11.15 7.61 16.00
CA SER A 220 10.29 6.83 16.89
C SER A 220 8.84 6.68 16.36
N ALA A 221 8.27 7.74 15.80
CA ALA A 221 6.97 7.71 15.09
C ALA A 221 7.12 7.47 13.57
N GLY A 222 8.35 7.21 13.11
CA GLY A 222 8.69 7.02 11.71
C GLY A 222 8.49 5.60 11.22
N TYR A 223 8.36 5.50 9.90
CA TYR A 223 8.38 4.27 9.14
C TYR A 223 9.24 4.45 7.90
N VAL A 224 10.26 3.64 7.71
CA VAL A 224 11.12 3.70 6.52
C VAL A 224 10.54 2.79 5.45
N LEU A 225 10.19 3.37 4.30
CA LEU A 225 9.67 2.62 3.16
C LEU A 225 10.67 2.66 2.01
N LEU A 226 11.24 1.51 1.66
CA LEU A 226 12.12 1.38 0.51
C LEU A 226 11.29 1.00 -0.73
N VAL A 227 11.40 1.74 -1.82
CA VAL A 227 10.64 1.47 -3.04
C VAL A 227 11.60 1.20 -4.19
N ASP A 228 11.58 -0.01 -4.71
CA ASP A 228 12.44 -0.46 -5.80
C ASP A 228 11.61 -0.91 -7.01
N ALA A 229 12.27 -1.11 -8.15
CA ALA A 229 11.62 -1.64 -9.34
C ALA A 229 12.55 -2.57 -10.11
N ILE A 230 12.71 -3.78 -9.59
CA ILE A 230 13.52 -4.81 -10.23
C ILE A 230 12.69 -6.06 -10.54
N ASN A 231 13.05 -6.76 -11.62
CA ASN A 231 12.44 -8.03 -11.94
C ASN A 231 13.01 -9.12 -11.02
N THR A 232 12.18 -9.64 -10.13
CA THR A 232 12.55 -10.68 -9.14
C THR A 232 11.79 -11.97 -9.42
N LYS A 233 12.12 -13.06 -8.71
CA LYS A 233 11.34 -14.31 -8.78
C LYS A 233 9.87 -14.11 -8.40
N SER A 234 9.58 -13.16 -7.51
CA SER A 234 8.21 -12.81 -7.11
C SER A 234 7.44 -12.07 -8.20
N CYS A 235 8.13 -11.50 -9.20
CA CYS A 235 7.54 -10.89 -10.40
C CYS A 235 7.15 -11.96 -11.44
N SER A 236 6.46 -13.00 -10.99
CA SER A 236 5.95 -14.08 -11.84
C SER A 236 4.47 -13.85 -12.20
N GLY A 237 4.03 -14.42 -13.33
CA GLY A 237 2.64 -14.30 -13.78
C GLY A 237 2.17 -12.85 -13.95
N SER A 238 1.09 -12.50 -13.24
CA SER A 238 0.45 -11.17 -13.25
C SER A 238 0.83 -10.30 -12.05
N THR A 239 1.81 -10.69 -11.23
CA THR A 239 2.22 -9.90 -10.06
C THR A 239 2.79 -8.54 -10.48
N ALA A 240 2.08 -7.47 -10.15
CA ALA A 240 2.45 -6.10 -10.51
C ALA A 240 3.42 -5.46 -9.52
N ALA A 241 3.37 -5.87 -8.26
CA ALA A 241 4.28 -5.48 -7.21
C ALA A 241 4.26 -6.53 -6.09
N HIS A 242 5.22 -6.46 -5.18
CA HIS A 242 5.22 -7.23 -3.94
C HIS A 242 5.92 -6.44 -2.84
N ALA A 243 5.61 -6.76 -1.59
CA ALA A 243 6.15 -6.06 -0.43
C ALA A 243 6.26 -6.94 0.80
N SER A 244 7.08 -6.49 1.75
CA SER A 244 7.17 -7.12 3.08
C SER A 244 7.74 -6.14 4.10
N SER A 245 7.39 -6.37 5.37
CA SER A 245 8.12 -5.80 6.50
C SER A 245 9.52 -6.42 6.60
N CYS A 246 10.49 -5.64 7.08
CA CYS A 246 11.89 -6.05 7.27
C CYS A 246 12.37 -5.89 8.70
N LEU A 247 11.99 -4.79 9.36
CA LEU A 247 12.39 -4.52 10.74
C LEU A 247 11.16 -4.22 11.59
N MET A 248 11.16 -4.82 12.77
CA MET A 248 10.17 -4.62 13.82
C MET A 248 10.87 -3.91 14.98
N ASP A 249 10.18 -2.96 15.60
CA ASP A 249 10.59 -2.36 16.86
C ASP A 249 10.58 -3.43 17.96
N GLU A 250 11.73 -3.62 18.62
CA GLU A 250 11.94 -4.73 19.56
C GLU A 250 11.04 -4.65 20.82
N GLU A 251 10.59 -3.45 21.19
CA GLU A 251 9.75 -3.25 22.38
C GLU A 251 8.26 -3.44 22.06
N THR A 252 7.83 -2.94 20.90
CA THR A 252 6.40 -2.75 20.58
C THR A 252 5.89 -3.65 19.47
N ASP A 253 6.73 -4.52 18.90
CA ASP A 253 6.41 -5.36 17.73
C ASP A 253 5.84 -4.56 16.54
N ARG A 254 6.17 -3.27 16.44
CA ARG A 254 5.68 -2.41 15.36
C ARG A 254 6.59 -2.59 14.14
N PRO A 255 6.07 -2.86 12.93
CA PRO A 255 6.85 -2.70 11.71
C PRO A 255 7.35 -1.25 11.59
N ILE A 256 8.66 -1.08 11.40
CA ILE A 256 9.32 0.24 11.33
C ILE A 256 10.13 0.44 10.06
N LEU A 257 10.40 -0.64 9.33
CA LEU A 257 11.05 -0.61 8.02
C LEU A 257 10.48 -1.74 7.17
N GLY A 258 10.16 -1.45 5.91
CA GLY A 258 9.79 -2.44 4.92
C GLY A 258 10.08 -1.95 3.52
N TYR A 259 9.79 -2.80 2.54
CA TYR A 259 9.99 -2.47 1.13
C TYR A 259 8.74 -2.76 0.29
N VAL A 260 8.66 -2.06 -0.83
CA VAL A 260 7.77 -2.35 -1.95
C VAL A 260 8.63 -2.47 -3.20
N ASN A 261 8.46 -3.53 -3.98
CA ASN A 261 9.10 -3.69 -5.27
C ASN A 261 8.05 -3.71 -6.37
N VAL A 262 8.11 -2.73 -7.28
CA VAL A 262 7.29 -2.71 -8.49
C VAL A 262 7.89 -3.66 -9.52
N CYS A 263 7.09 -4.54 -10.09
CA CYS A 263 7.54 -5.45 -11.14
C CYS A 263 7.56 -4.70 -12.49
N PRO A 264 8.74 -4.52 -13.14
CA PRO A 264 8.83 -3.76 -14.38
C PRO A 264 7.92 -4.32 -15.48
N GLY A 265 7.20 -3.43 -16.18
CA GLY A 265 6.28 -3.80 -17.27
C GLY A 265 4.95 -4.45 -16.83
N LYS A 266 4.74 -4.68 -15.53
CA LYS A 266 3.50 -5.28 -15.00
C LYS A 266 2.53 -4.27 -14.40
N MET A 267 3.03 -3.12 -13.96
CA MET A 267 2.21 -2.02 -13.47
C MET A 267 1.65 -1.21 -14.64
N LYS A 268 0.33 -1.23 -14.80
CA LYS A 268 -0.37 -0.43 -15.81
C LYS A 268 -0.62 0.99 -15.29
N THR A 269 -0.37 1.97 -16.14
CA THR A 269 -0.37 3.40 -15.75
C THR A 269 -1.41 4.24 -16.47
N GLU A 270 -2.13 3.63 -17.42
CA GLU A 270 -3.16 4.28 -18.23
C GLU A 270 -4.55 4.07 -17.62
N TYR A 271 -5.45 5.01 -17.87
CA TYR A 271 -6.84 4.88 -17.41
C TYR A 271 -7.56 3.76 -18.18
N PRO A 272 -8.39 2.92 -17.53
CA PRO A 272 -8.79 2.95 -16.11
C PRO A 272 -7.89 2.14 -15.16
N GLU A 273 -6.84 1.52 -15.68
CA GLU A 273 -5.94 0.62 -14.93
C GLU A 273 -5.07 1.38 -13.91
N ASP A 274 -4.91 2.70 -14.07
CA ASP A 274 -4.27 3.60 -13.10
C ASP A 274 -4.92 3.56 -11.71
N ARG A 275 -6.23 3.27 -11.64
CA ARG A 275 -6.95 3.02 -10.39
C ARG A 275 -6.46 1.75 -9.70
N ASN A 276 -6.22 0.71 -10.48
CA ASN A 276 -5.69 -0.56 -9.97
C ASN A 276 -4.28 -0.34 -9.44
N ALA A 277 -3.44 0.44 -10.12
CA ALA A 277 -2.10 0.77 -9.66
C ALA A 277 -2.08 1.45 -8.28
N ARG A 278 -3.00 2.39 -8.02
CA ARG A 278 -3.17 2.99 -6.67
C ARG A 278 -3.61 1.95 -5.64
N GLY A 279 -4.57 1.10 -5.98
CA GLY A 279 -5.02 0.01 -5.12
C GLY A 279 -3.89 -0.99 -4.79
N ILE A 280 -3.05 -1.30 -5.76
CA ILE A 280 -1.87 -2.14 -5.58
C ILE A 280 -0.89 -1.48 -4.60
N PHE A 281 -0.55 -0.20 -4.77
CA PHE A 281 0.32 0.47 -3.78
C PHE A 281 -0.28 0.51 -2.38
N LEU A 282 -1.59 0.73 -2.24
CA LEU A 282 -2.26 0.66 -0.94
C LEU A 282 -2.10 -0.73 -0.30
N HIS A 283 -2.33 -1.78 -1.09
CA HIS A 283 -2.20 -3.18 -0.69
C HIS A 283 -0.76 -3.53 -0.29
N GLU A 284 0.22 -3.24 -1.14
CA GLU A 284 1.62 -3.57 -0.90
C GLU A 284 2.23 -2.78 0.26
N ILE A 285 1.91 -1.49 0.40
CA ILE A 285 2.32 -0.72 1.58
C ILE A 285 1.66 -1.32 2.84
N GLY A 286 0.44 -1.85 2.73
CA GLY A 286 -0.19 -2.61 3.81
C GLY A 286 0.64 -3.82 4.25
N HIS A 287 1.15 -4.62 3.31
CA HIS A 287 2.06 -5.72 3.60
C HIS A 287 3.38 -5.25 4.22
N ALA A 288 3.96 -4.15 3.72
CA ALA A 288 5.13 -3.53 4.33
C ALA A 288 4.86 -3.13 5.80
N LEU A 289 3.70 -2.51 6.06
CA LEU A 289 3.21 -2.16 7.40
C LEU A 289 2.82 -3.37 8.28
N GLY A 290 3.07 -4.59 7.82
CA GLY A 290 2.87 -5.83 8.58
C GLY A 290 1.45 -6.37 8.56
N PHE A 291 0.58 -5.94 7.64
CA PHE A 291 -0.67 -6.65 7.37
C PHE A 291 -0.39 -7.93 6.57
N SER A 292 0.28 -8.89 7.21
CA SER A 292 0.66 -10.17 6.64
C SER A 292 0.52 -11.28 7.67
N SER A 293 0.30 -12.51 7.22
CA SER A 293 0.16 -13.69 8.07
C SER A 293 1.36 -13.88 9.01
N SER A 294 2.58 -13.60 8.54
CA SER A 294 3.82 -13.67 9.32
C SER A 294 3.87 -12.66 10.49
N ASN A 295 3.14 -11.55 10.37
CA ASN A 295 3.17 -10.46 11.34
C ASN A 295 1.93 -10.45 12.24
N PHE A 296 0.84 -11.16 11.90
CA PHE A 296 -0.33 -11.31 12.77
C PHE A 296 -0.02 -11.87 14.17
N PRO A 297 0.87 -12.86 14.35
CA PRO A 297 1.27 -13.32 15.69
C PRO A 297 1.89 -12.22 16.54
N PHE A 298 2.53 -11.24 15.90
CA PHE A 298 3.20 -10.11 16.54
C PHE A 298 2.27 -8.94 16.87
N MET A 299 1.03 -8.96 16.37
CA MET A 299 0.06 -7.90 16.64
C MET A 299 -0.27 -7.78 18.13
N ARG A 300 -0.70 -6.58 18.51
CA ARG A 300 -1.05 -6.20 19.88
C ARG A 300 -2.50 -5.72 19.96
N PHE A 301 -3.09 -5.73 21.14
CA PHE A 301 -4.39 -5.11 21.43
C PHE A 301 -4.25 -3.60 21.60
N PRO A 302 -5.33 -2.80 21.46
CA PRO A 302 -5.26 -1.33 21.57
C PRO A 302 -4.58 -0.77 22.83
N ASN A 303 -4.53 -1.53 23.93
CA ASN A 303 -3.84 -1.21 25.19
C ASN A 303 -2.31 -1.52 25.17
N GLY A 304 -1.80 -2.08 24.08
CA GLY A 304 -0.40 -2.46 23.87
C GLY A 304 -0.03 -3.87 24.30
N THR A 305 -0.95 -4.65 24.87
CA THR A 305 -0.70 -6.05 25.24
C THR A 305 -0.59 -6.94 24.01
N ALA A 306 0.28 -7.96 24.04
CA ALA A 306 0.45 -8.90 22.93
C ALA A 306 -0.83 -9.72 22.70
N ARG A 307 -1.28 -9.83 21.44
CA ARG A 307 -2.43 -10.70 21.10
C ARG A 307 -2.09 -12.16 21.26
N THR A 308 -0.88 -12.52 20.85
CA THR A 308 -0.31 -13.85 21.07
C THR A 308 0.64 -13.79 22.27
N PRO A 309 0.57 -14.71 23.24
CA PRO A 309 1.52 -14.73 24.35
C PRO A 309 2.98 -14.79 23.86
N ARG A 310 3.89 -14.20 24.65
CA ARG A 310 5.32 -14.15 24.35
C ARG A 310 6.10 -15.08 25.27
N ASP A 311 7.19 -15.66 24.76
CA ASP A 311 8.19 -16.36 25.55
C ASP A 311 9.15 -15.39 26.26
N ALA A 312 10.12 -15.94 27.00
CA ALA A 312 11.15 -15.16 27.70
C ALA A 312 12.03 -14.31 26.75
N THR A 313 12.07 -14.65 25.46
CA THR A 313 12.79 -13.91 24.41
C THR A 313 11.90 -12.88 23.69
N HIS A 314 10.69 -12.63 24.23
CA HIS A 314 9.68 -11.74 23.67
C HIS A 314 9.16 -12.17 22.29
N LYS A 315 9.22 -13.46 21.95
CA LYS A 315 8.70 -14.01 20.67
C LYS A 315 7.37 -14.75 20.87
N PRO A 316 6.48 -14.81 19.87
CA PRO A 316 5.22 -15.55 19.98
C PRO A 316 5.46 -17.04 20.30
N ILE A 317 4.66 -17.59 21.22
CA ILE A 317 4.88 -18.97 21.71
C ILE A 317 4.43 -20.07 20.74
N TYR A 318 3.50 -19.79 19.84
CA TYR A 318 2.95 -20.78 18.92
C TYR A 318 3.67 -20.76 17.59
N LYS A 319 4.05 -21.95 17.11
CA LYS A 319 4.65 -22.16 15.79
C LYS A 319 4.00 -23.35 15.10
N ASP A 320 3.95 -23.30 13.77
CA ASP A 320 3.62 -24.47 12.95
C ASP A 320 4.83 -25.43 12.85
N PRO A 321 4.67 -26.62 12.23
CA PRO A 321 5.77 -27.57 12.03
C PRO A 321 6.94 -27.04 11.22
N HIS A 322 6.77 -25.94 10.47
CA HIS A 322 7.80 -25.29 9.68
C HIS A 322 8.49 -24.14 10.43
N GLY A 323 8.10 -23.89 11.69
CA GLY A 323 8.65 -22.85 12.54
C GLY A 323 8.05 -21.46 12.34
N HIS A 324 6.99 -21.32 11.55
CA HIS A 324 6.28 -20.06 11.38
C HIS A 324 5.40 -19.76 12.57
N TYR A 325 5.47 -18.53 13.09
CA TYR A 325 4.64 -18.11 14.21
C TYR A 325 3.16 -18.11 13.84
N LEU A 326 2.31 -18.56 14.76
CA LEU A 326 0.85 -18.61 14.57
C LEU A 326 0.16 -17.59 15.49
N PRO A 327 -0.85 -16.85 14.98
CA PRO A 327 -1.68 -16.01 15.83
C PRO A 327 -2.60 -16.87 16.71
N ARG A 328 -3.01 -16.33 17.86
CA ARG A 328 -4.04 -16.92 18.72
C ARG A 328 -5.39 -16.24 18.52
#